data_AF-A0A821Y9I3-F1
#
_entry.id   AF-A0A821Y9I3-F1
#
_cell.length_a   1.000
_cell.length_b   1.000
_cell.length_c   1.000
_cell.angle_alpha   90.00
_cell.angle_beta   90.00
_cell.angle_gamma   90.00
#
_symmetry.space_group_name_H-M   'P 1'
#
loop_
_entity.id
_entity.type
_entity.pdbx_description
1 polymer ?
#
loop_
_entity_poly.entity_id
_entity_poly.type
_entity_poly.pdbx_seq_one_letter_code
_entity_poly.pdbx_strand_id
1 'polypeptide(L)'
;NTKSTYQTNIPVYNLVIGGSCNSSSYIRRTNNSNAVKVVESSEVECLAEKERCTYWFSFDSESGWVTYGKGTDTRSAKALLKWQDPSPLLNLKYIGLSNYNNKINFYNIRTLAVVNLPSSSAMIANLCFNVLNGHDYWLSLTLNTTDRINRLIFDAIAPGGDIRVTFSPINTKSTYQTNIPVYNLVIGGSCNSSSYIRRTNNSNAVKVVESSEVECLAEKERCTYWFSFDSESGWVTYGKGTDTRFAKALLKWQDPSPLLNLRYIGLSNYNYKINFYNIRTLAITNLAPPLASTASAGDKRDLVCKTSIYAHRVSDMIEEPNRMMLPIEGYAQQPLVSLEKAIAPLIFIVPDIERKTWLAIENSKTPADGLTSGESASIILYSMEWSKKEESLYYILNSTLRKEKRDLLQPWFLYLKLMLTGLGKLPSIIGRTFFRGVKGDFSKNYQQGNKIVWWGFSSCTSTINVLEQEEILGKTGVRTLFAIESKSAKDIRHHSIYPDENEILFLPATQFEVIGQYQPSKNVFIIQLQETEPLYPLRHPV
;
A
#
# COMPACT_ATOMS: atom_id res chain seq x y z
N ASN A 1 12.15 32.79 0.62
CA ASN A 1 11.36 34.01 0.92
C ASN A 1 11.16 34.17 2.41
N THR A 2 12.14 34.77 3.08
CA THR A 2 12.11 35.14 4.50
C THR A 2 11.66 36.59 4.62
N LYS A 3 10.35 36.83 4.54
CA LYS A 3 9.75 38.05 5.08
C LYS A 3 8.55 37.63 5.90
N SER A 4 8.50 38.14 7.13
CA SER A 4 7.36 38.00 8.04
C SER A 4 6.07 38.42 7.30
N THR A 5 5.00 37.63 7.43
CA THR A 5 3.67 37.93 6.87
C THR A 5 3.09 39.25 7.40
N TYR A 6 3.67 39.81 8.47
CA TYR A 6 3.34 41.14 9.01
C TYR A 6 4.01 42.30 8.25
N GLN A 7 4.76 42.04 7.18
CA GLN A 7 5.40 43.07 6.35
C GLN A 7 4.83 43.15 4.92
N THR A 8 3.89 42.27 4.56
CA THR A 8 3.30 42.21 3.23
C THR A 8 1.79 42.42 3.35
N ASN A 9 1.21 43.34 2.58
CA ASN A 9 -0.25 43.56 2.50
C ASN A 9 -1.00 42.41 1.78
N ILE A 10 -0.50 41.17 1.91
CA ILE A 10 -1.02 39.99 1.22
C ILE A 10 -2.01 39.29 2.17
N PRO A 11 -3.23 38.99 1.72
CA PRO A 11 -4.19 38.25 2.52
C PRO A 11 -3.72 36.84 2.84
N VAL A 12 -3.84 36.43 4.10
CA VAL A 12 -3.49 35.07 4.55
C VAL A 12 -4.57 34.49 5.46
N TYR A 13 -4.68 33.16 5.45
CA TYR A 13 -5.32 32.42 6.54
C TYR A 13 -4.29 32.12 7.62
N ASN A 14 -4.61 32.52 8.84
CA ASN A 14 -3.84 32.21 10.04
C ASN A 14 -4.65 31.25 10.91
N LEU A 15 -4.13 30.05 11.08
CA LEU A 15 -4.56 29.13 12.12
C LEU A 15 -3.63 29.30 13.33
N VAL A 16 -4.21 29.62 14.48
CA VAL A 16 -3.48 29.69 15.75
C VAL A 16 -4.01 28.57 16.65
N ILE A 17 -3.11 27.71 17.11
CA ILE A 17 -3.41 26.60 18.02
C ILE A 17 -2.84 26.95 19.38
N GLY A 18 -3.66 26.91 20.43
CA GLY A 18 -3.21 27.19 21.81
C GLY A 18 -2.79 28.65 22.05
N GLY A 19 -3.46 29.60 21.39
CA GLY A 19 -3.36 31.02 21.68
C GLY A 19 -3.78 31.36 23.12
N SER A 20 -3.45 32.59 23.56
CA SER A 20 -3.82 33.11 24.88
C SER A 20 -3.43 32.17 26.03
N CYS A 21 -2.18 31.69 26.04
CA CYS A 21 -1.70 30.71 27.02
C CYS A 21 -2.48 29.38 26.97
N ASN A 22 -2.63 28.79 25.77
CA ASN A 22 -3.31 27.52 25.54
C ASN A 22 -4.83 27.53 25.85
N SER A 23 -5.43 28.71 26.02
CA SER A 23 -6.86 28.84 26.35
C SER A 23 -7.77 28.92 25.13
N SER A 24 -7.22 29.15 23.93
CA SER A 24 -8.03 29.14 22.72
C SER A 24 -7.28 28.73 21.46
N SER A 25 -8.02 28.30 20.45
CA SER A 25 -7.54 28.19 19.08
C SER A 25 -8.46 28.94 18.15
N TYR A 26 -7.93 29.52 17.08
CA TYR A 26 -8.75 30.26 16.14
C TYR A 26 -8.22 30.23 14.72
N ILE A 27 -9.16 30.33 13.78
CA ILE A 27 -8.89 30.58 12.36
C ILE A 27 -9.25 32.04 12.08
N ARG A 28 -8.34 32.78 11.46
CA ARG A 28 -8.60 34.16 11.00
C ARG A 28 -8.07 34.40 9.59
N ARG A 29 -8.74 35.28 8.86
CA ARG A 29 -8.17 35.93 7.66
C ARG A 29 -7.66 37.32 8.02
N THR A 30 -6.44 37.65 7.62
CA THR A 30 -5.84 38.96 7.92
C THR A 30 -5.05 39.52 6.74
N ASN A 31 -5.12 40.85 6.60
CA ASN A 31 -4.35 41.64 5.64
C ASN A 31 -3.62 42.73 6.44
N ASN A 32 -2.55 42.34 7.15
CA ASN A 32 -1.73 43.25 7.95
C ASN A 32 -2.47 43.87 9.17
N SER A 33 -2.50 43.09 10.26
CA SER A 33 -2.96 43.50 11.61
C SER A 33 -4.47 43.66 11.82
N ASN A 34 -5.26 43.94 10.77
CA ASN A 34 -6.72 43.94 10.88
C ASN A 34 -7.26 42.52 10.60
N ALA A 35 -7.85 41.90 11.62
CA ALA A 35 -8.51 40.60 11.49
C ALA A 35 -9.92 40.81 10.92
N VAL A 36 -10.23 40.16 9.79
CA VAL A 36 -11.51 40.37 9.10
C VAL A 36 -12.63 39.47 9.66
N LYS A 37 -12.30 38.34 10.28
CA LYS A 37 -13.24 37.53 11.09
C LYS A 37 -12.47 36.41 11.81
N VAL A 38 -12.95 36.04 13.00
CA VAL A 38 -12.35 35.02 13.89
C VAL A 38 -13.40 33.95 14.16
N VAL A 39 -13.09 32.68 13.89
CA VAL A 39 -13.80 31.56 14.54
C VAL A 39 -12.87 31.02 15.60
N GLU A 40 -13.27 31.18 16.86
CA GLU A 40 -12.50 30.81 18.04
C GLU A 40 -13.21 29.69 18.80
N SER A 41 -12.43 28.73 19.28
CA SER A 41 -12.89 27.70 20.20
C SER A 41 -12.08 27.81 21.48
N SER A 42 -12.78 27.88 22.61
CA SER A 42 -12.23 27.96 23.97
C SER A 42 -12.18 26.59 24.65
N GLU A 43 -12.30 25.49 23.90
CA GLU A 43 -12.23 24.15 24.48
C GLU A 43 -10.79 23.80 24.89
N VAL A 44 -10.67 23.43 26.17
CA VAL A 44 -9.46 23.33 27.00
C VAL A 44 -8.45 22.30 26.45
N GLU A 45 -7.16 22.64 26.47
CA GLU A 45 -5.98 21.88 25.98
C GLU A 45 -5.84 21.72 24.45
N CYS A 46 -5.81 22.87 23.78
CA CYS A 46 -5.59 22.97 22.34
C CYS A 46 -4.19 22.51 21.89
N LEU A 47 -3.16 22.84 22.66
CA LEU A 47 -1.76 22.47 22.45
C LEU A 47 -1.36 21.37 23.45
N ALA A 48 -0.49 20.47 23.01
CA ALA A 48 0.03 19.42 23.88
C ALA A 48 1.18 19.98 24.73
N GLU A 49 0.99 20.04 26.05
CA GLU A 49 1.98 20.62 26.97
C GLU A 49 3.17 19.69 27.25
N LYS A 50 2.97 18.36 27.11
CA LYS A 50 3.97 17.35 27.52
C LYS A 50 4.29 16.28 26.48
N GLU A 51 3.51 16.18 25.40
CA GLU A 51 3.67 15.14 24.38
C GLU A 51 3.55 15.70 22.96
N ARG A 52 4.05 14.96 21.96
CA ARG A 52 3.87 15.35 20.55
C ARG A 52 2.42 15.09 20.13
N CYS A 53 1.81 16.03 19.41
CA CYS A 53 0.48 15.86 18.83
C CYS A 53 0.48 16.08 17.33
N THR A 54 -0.37 15.32 16.65
CA THR A 54 -0.65 15.51 15.22
C THR A 54 -1.79 16.49 15.05
N TYR A 55 -1.64 17.43 14.13
CA TYR A 55 -2.66 18.38 13.73
C TYR A 55 -2.79 18.35 12.22
N TRP A 56 -3.99 18.58 11.72
CA TRP A 56 -4.26 18.68 10.29
C TRP A 56 -5.04 19.95 10.01
N PHE A 57 -4.82 20.50 8.82
CA PHE A 57 -5.48 21.68 8.28
C PHE A 57 -5.93 21.38 6.86
N SER A 58 -7.17 21.73 6.52
CA SER A 58 -7.70 21.58 5.18
C SER A 58 -8.27 22.90 4.68
N PHE A 59 -8.07 23.17 3.40
CA PHE A 59 -8.66 24.28 2.69
C PHE A 59 -9.26 23.76 1.38
N ASP A 60 -10.51 24.12 1.15
CA ASP A 60 -11.19 23.89 -0.11
C ASP A 60 -11.48 25.25 -0.77
N SER A 61 -10.84 25.49 -1.91
CA SER A 61 -11.00 26.74 -2.67
C SER A 61 -12.35 26.86 -3.38
N GLU A 62 -13.03 25.74 -3.66
CA GLU A 62 -14.32 25.74 -4.35
C GLU A 62 -15.45 26.03 -3.37
N SER A 63 -15.47 25.34 -2.23
CA SER A 63 -16.53 25.51 -1.23
C SER A 63 -16.24 26.61 -0.19
N GLY A 64 -14.99 27.07 -0.12
CA GLY A 64 -14.52 28.06 0.85
C GLY A 64 -14.32 27.53 2.27
N TRP A 65 -14.40 26.21 2.48
CA TRP A 65 -14.18 25.61 3.80
C TRP A 65 -12.71 25.63 4.21
N VAL A 66 -12.46 26.19 5.38
CA VAL A 66 -11.20 26.18 6.12
C VAL A 66 -11.42 25.42 7.41
N THR A 67 -10.78 24.28 7.60
CA THR A 67 -11.00 23.44 8.80
C THR A 67 -9.70 22.93 9.39
N TYR A 68 -9.68 22.70 10.70
CA TYR A 68 -8.57 22.02 11.35
C TYR A 68 -9.06 21.05 12.41
N GLY A 69 -8.22 20.05 12.72
CA GLY A 69 -8.43 19.16 13.83
C GLY A 69 -7.14 18.62 14.42
N LYS A 70 -7.29 17.86 15.50
CA LYS A 70 -6.24 17.15 16.22
C LYS A 70 -6.35 15.65 15.92
N GLY A 71 -5.22 14.98 15.78
CA GLY A 71 -5.14 13.55 15.40
C GLY A 71 -4.97 13.34 13.90
N THR A 72 -5.38 12.17 13.41
CA THR A 72 -5.22 11.76 11.99
C THR A 72 -6.56 11.65 11.25
N ASP A 73 -7.70 11.83 11.93
CA ASP A 73 -9.02 11.84 11.33
C ASP A 73 -9.32 13.20 10.68
N THR A 74 -9.14 13.28 9.36
CA THR A 74 -9.35 14.50 8.57
C THR A 74 -10.80 14.72 8.15
N ARG A 75 -11.74 13.87 8.58
CA ARG A 75 -13.16 14.06 8.25
C ARG A 75 -13.66 15.33 8.91
N SER A 76 -14.40 16.14 8.14
CA SER A 76 -15.02 17.37 8.63
C SER A 76 -15.76 17.14 9.95
N ALA A 77 -16.48 16.03 10.15
CA ALA A 77 -17.19 15.73 11.40
C ALA A 77 -16.33 15.70 12.69
N LYS A 78 -15.00 15.61 12.58
CA LYS A 78 -14.04 15.63 13.70
C LYS A 78 -13.16 16.89 13.74
N ALA A 79 -13.44 17.87 12.88
CA ALA A 79 -12.76 19.15 12.93
C ALA A 79 -13.06 19.84 14.27
N LEU A 80 -12.01 20.36 14.90
CA LEU A 80 -12.13 21.15 16.13
C LEU A 80 -12.64 22.56 15.81
N LEU A 81 -12.26 23.11 14.66
CA LEU A 81 -12.81 24.36 14.14
C LEU A 81 -13.05 24.25 12.64
N LYS A 82 -14.14 24.87 12.22
CA LYS A 82 -14.50 25.02 10.81
C LYS A 82 -14.94 26.44 10.57
N TRP A 83 -14.55 26.96 9.42
CA TRP A 83 -15.00 28.24 8.94
C TRP A 83 -15.22 28.15 7.44
N GLN A 84 -16.38 28.59 6.97
CA GLN A 84 -16.62 28.81 5.56
C GLN A 84 -16.35 30.27 5.25
N ASP A 85 -15.28 30.54 4.51
CA ASP A 85 -14.98 31.90 4.03
C ASP A 85 -15.95 32.24 2.89
N PRO A 86 -16.80 33.28 3.03
CA PRO A 86 -17.67 33.73 1.94
C PRO A 86 -16.91 34.34 0.75
N SER A 87 -15.61 34.59 0.89
CA SER A 87 -14.75 35.09 -0.20
C SER A 87 -13.37 34.43 -0.12
N PRO A 88 -13.26 33.14 -0.47
CA PRO A 88 -12.07 32.35 -0.19
C PRO A 88 -10.85 32.82 -0.99
N LEU A 89 -9.69 32.76 -0.35
CA LEU A 89 -8.42 33.07 -1.02
C LEU A 89 -8.10 32.01 -2.08
N LEU A 90 -8.01 32.45 -3.33
CA LEU A 90 -7.67 31.56 -4.46
C LEU A 90 -6.15 31.38 -4.55
N ASN A 91 -5.72 30.22 -5.03
CA ASN A 91 -4.32 29.91 -5.34
C ASN A 91 -3.34 30.02 -4.16
N LEU A 92 -3.70 29.48 -2.99
CA LEU A 92 -2.77 29.33 -1.87
C LEU A 92 -1.61 28.39 -2.27
N LYS A 93 -0.40 28.94 -2.35
CA LYS A 93 0.82 28.21 -2.79
C LYS A 93 1.83 27.97 -1.68
N TYR A 94 1.67 28.64 -0.56
CA TYR A 94 2.68 28.68 0.49
C TYR A 94 2.05 28.40 1.85
N ILE A 95 2.78 27.68 2.69
CA ILE A 95 2.44 27.43 4.08
C ILE A 95 3.59 27.96 4.93
N GLY A 96 3.26 28.76 5.93
CA GLY A 96 4.19 29.23 6.96
C GLY A 96 3.85 28.60 8.29
N LEU A 97 4.88 28.20 9.05
CA LEU A 97 4.73 27.73 10.42
C LEU A 97 5.56 28.65 11.32
N SER A 98 4.99 29.09 12.44
CA SER A 98 5.64 30.01 13.36
C SER A 98 5.13 29.78 14.79
N ASN A 99 5.96 30.11 15.77
CA ASN A 99 5.59 30.22 17.17
C ASN A 99 6.14 31.52 17.77
N TYR A 100 5.96 32.63 17.05
CA TYR A 100 6.50 33.95 17.41
C TYR A 100 7.99 33.86 17.81
N ASN A 101 8.31 34.19 19.07
CA ASN A 101 9.68 34.23 19.59
C ASN A 101 10.12 32.93 20.28
N ASN A 102 9.24 31.93 20.36
CA ASN A 102 9.47 30.70 21.10
C ASN A 102 9.92 29.56 20.16
N LYS A 103 10.85 28.74 20.64
CA LYS A 103 11.32 27.56 19.90
C LYS A 103 10.25 26.47 19.91
N ILE A 104 9.87 26.00 18.74
CA ILE A 104 8.98 24.83 18.56
C ILE A 104 9.63 23.87 17.57
N ASN A 105 9.54 22.57 17.84
CA ASN A 105 10.04 21.54 16.94
C ASN A 105 8.88 20.98 16.13
N PHE A 106 8.86 21.27 14.83
CA PHE A 106 7.90 20.65 13.90
C PHE A 106 8.47 19.34 13.34
N TYR A 107 7.61 18.34 13.18
CA TYR A 107 7.99 17.03 12.65
C TYR A 107 6.95 16.56 11.62
N ASN A 108 7.40 15.83 10.60
CA ASN A 108 6.54 15.14 9.63
C ASN A 108 5.51 16.07 8.93
N ILE A 109 5.93 17.29 8.58
CA ILE A 109 5.10 18.24 7.82
C ILE A 109 4.95 17.71 6.40
N ARG A 110 3.70 17.53 5.95
CA ARG A 110 3.37 17.12 4.59
C ARG A 110 2.07 17.79 4.13
N THR A 111 1.98 18.09 2.85
CA THR A 111 0.73 18.51 2.19
C THR A 111 0.07 17.29 1.55
N LEU A 112 -1.26 17.20 1.66
CA LEU A 112 -2.05 16.13 1.05
C LEU A 112 -3.10 16.77 0.15
N ALA A 113 -3.31 16.20 -1.04
CA ALA A 113 -4.51 16.52 -1.82
C ALA A 113 -5.71 15.86 -1.12
N VAL A 114 -6.74 16.65 -0.79
CA VAL A 114 -7.99 16.11 -0.26
C VAL A 114 -8.72 15.43 -1.42
N VAL A 115 -8.54 14.13 -1.56
CA VAL A 115 -9.33 13.30 -2.47
C VAL A 115 -10.60 12.90 -1.73
N ASN A 116 -11.76 13.32 -2.21
CA ASN A 116 -13.04 12.83 -1.71
C ASN A 116 -13.12 11.31 -1.97
N LEU A 117 -12.90 10.51 -0.93
CA LEU A 117 -13.02 9.05 -1.02
C LEU A 117 -14.49 8.63 -0.81
N PRO A 118 -15.02 7.70 -1.63
CA PRO A 118 -16.37 7.17 -1.46
C PRO A 118 -16.51 6.38 -0.15
N SER A 119 -17.73 6.41 0.39
CA SER A 119 -18.08 6.15 1.80
C SER A 119 -17.98 4.70 2.31
N SER A 120 -17.14 3.83 1.75
CA SER A 120 -17.11 2.40 2.13
C SER A 120 -15.73 1.75 2.27
N SER A 121 -14.63 2.51 2.30
CA SER A 121 -13.29 1.94 2.48
C SER A 121 -12.66 2.33 3.83
N ALA A 122 -12.17 1.32 4.54
CA ALA A 122 -11.59 1.35 5.88
C ALA A 122 -10.62 2.53 6.12
N MET A 123 -10.76 3.11 7.31
CA MET A 123 -9.91 4.20 7.81
C MET A 123 -8.50 3.66 8.10
N ILE A 124 -7.47 4.19 7.43
CA ILE A 124 -6.07 3.88 7.75
C ILE A 124 -5.65 4.79 8.89
N ALA A 125 -5.60 4.26 10.11
CA ALA A 125 -5.10 4.97 11.28
C ALA A 125 -3.68 4.51 11.63
N ASN A 126 -2.74 5.46 11.71
CA ASN A 126 -1.45 5.28 12.37
C ASN A 126 -1.54 5.94 13.75
N LEU A 127 -1.29 5.17 14.80
CA LEU A 127 -1.52 5.60 16.18
C LEU A 127 -0.30 5.28 17.05
N CYS A 128 0.31 6.33 17.58
CA CYS A 128 1.30 6.24 18.64
C CYS A 128 0.65 6.81 19.89
N PHE A 129 0.45 5.98 20.91
CA PHE A 129 -0.09 6.43 22.19
C PHE A 129 0.64 5.76 23.35
N ASN A 130 0.84 6.53 24.41
CA ASN A 130 1.17 6.01 25.73
C ASN A 130 -0.16 5.78 26.45
N VAL A 131 -0.55 4.53 26.68
CA VAL A 131 -1.58 4.30 27.69
C VAL A 131 -0.88 4.30 29.04
N LEU A 132 -1.26 5.23 29.92
CA LEU A 132 -0.88 5.20 31.33
C LEU A 132 -2.05 4.61 32.12
N ASN A 133 -1.75 3.76 33.11
CA ASN A 133 -2.70 3.22 34.10
C ASN A 133 -3.70 2.17 33.57
N GLY A 134 -3.33 1.37 32.56
CA GLY A 134 -4.16 0.20 32.17
C GLY A 134 -5.51 0.53 31.52
N HIS A 135 -5.67 1.75 31.03
CA HIS A 135 -6.83 2.12 30.22
C HIS A 135 -6.72 1.57 28.79
N ASP A 136 -7.82 1.50 28.06
CA ASP A 136 -7.79 1.13 26.64
C ASP A 136 -7.92 2.40 25.78
N TYR A 137 -7.09 2.54 24.74
CA TYR A 137 -7.32 3.55 23.70
C TYR A 137 -8.40 3.02 22.76
N TRP A 138 -9.59 3.62 22.83
CA TRP A 138 -10.74 3.13 22.08
C TRP A 138 -10.84 3.76 20.70
N LEU A 139 -10.84 2.88 19.71
CA LEU A 139 -11.19 3.22 18.35
C LEU A 139 -12.67 2.93 18.14
N SER A 140 -13.41 3.98 17.74
CA SER A 140 -14.74 3.83 17.16
C SER A 140 -14.59 3.42 15.70
N LEU A 141 -14.15 2.18 15.47
CA LEU A 141 -14.15 1.56 14.15
C LEU A 141 -15.53 0.93 13.96
N THR A 142 -16.24 1.33 12.91
CA THR A 142 -17.53 0.72 12.58
C THR A 142 -17.30 -0.73 12.14
N LEU A 143 -17.31 -1.65 13.11
CA LEU A 143 -17.51 -3.06 12.82
C LEU A 143 -18.92 -3.17 12.26
N ASN A 144 -19.04 -3.64 11.02
CA ASN A 144 -20.34 -3.73 10.38
C ASN A 144 -21.09 -4.87 11.05
N THR A 145 -22.12 -4.53 11.83
CA THR A 145 -22.86 -5.49 12.65
C THR A 145 -23.68 -6.48 11.84
N THR A 146 -23.76 -6.31 10.51
CA THR A 146 -24.40 -7.23 9.57
C THR A 146 -23.45 -8.28 9.00
N ASP A 147 -22.14 -8.13 9.18
CA ASP A 147 -21.15 -9.01 8.55
C ASP A 147 -20.73 -10.15 9.49
N ARG A 148 -20.76 -11.37 8.94
CA ARG A 148 -20.52 -12.62 9.67
C ARG A 148 -19.17 -12.65 10.38
N ILE A 149 -18.10 -12.30 9.66
CA ILE A 149 -16.72 -12.32 10.16
C ILE A 149 -16.17 -10.91 10.17
N ASN A 150 -15.76 -10.46 11.36
CA ASN A 150 -15.07 -9.21 11.57
C ASN A 150 -13.61 -9.48 11.89
N ARG A 151 -12.70 -8.82 11.17
CA ARG A 151 -11.25 -8.97 11.36
C ARG A 151 -10.56 -7.63 11.55
N LEU A 152 -9.77 -7.51 12.60
CA LEU A 152 -8.81 -6.45 12.81
C LEU A 152 -7.43 -6.89 12.30
N ILE A 153 -6.75 -6.03 11.56
CA ILE A 153 -5.34 -6.20 11.18
C ILE A 153 -4.59 -4.94 11.57
N PHE A 154 -3.43 -5.09 12.18
CA PHE A 154 -2.59 -3.98 12.62
C PHE A 154 -1.12 -4.40 12.62
N ASP A 155 -0.24 -3.43 12.45
CA ASP A 155 1.17 -3.61 12.73
C ASP A 155 1.48 -3.02 14.10
N ALA A 156 2.40 -3.63 14.84
CA ALA A 156 2.84 -3.11 16.12
C ALA A 156 4.35 -3.30 16.34
N ILE A 157 4.93 -2.37 17.09
CA ILE A 157 6.24 -2.51 17.73
C ILE A 157 6.04 -2.26 19.23
N ALA A 158 6.41 -3.23 20.06
CA ALA A 158 6.29 -3.16 21.52
C ALA A 158 7.60 -3.61 22.18
N PRO A 159 8.60 -2.71 22.28
CA PRO A 159 9.89 -3.03 22.86
C PRO A 159 9.77 -3.06 24.39
N GLY A 160 9.30 -4.19 24.92
CA GLY A 160 9.26 -4.46 26.37
C GLY A 160 7.88 -4.48 27.05
N GLY A 161 6.77 -4.60 26.30
CA GLY A 161 5.42 -4.74 26.89
C GLY A 161 4.48 -5.62 26.05
N ASP A 162 3.34 -5.99 26.61
CA ASP A 162 2.35 -6.86 25.96
C ASP A 162 1.38 -6.07 25.07
N ILE A 163 0.93 -6.66 23.97
CA ILE A 163 -0.08 -6.03 23.12
C ILE A 163 -1.44 -6.54 23.56
N ARG A 164 -2.33 -5.64 23.99
CA ARG A 164 -3.73 -5.97 24.25
C ARG A 164 -4.65 -5.38 23.19
N VAL A 165 -5.53 -6.25 22.69
CA VAL A 165 -6.63 -5.89 21.80
C VAL A 165 -7.94 -6.34 22.42
N THR A 166 -8.89 -5.43 22.54
CA THR A 166 -10.20 -5.67 23.14
C THR A 166 -11.31 -5.47 22.10
N PHE A 167 -12.22 -6.43 21.94
CA PHE A 167 -13.50 -6.18 21.27
C PHE A 167 -14.62 -6.00 22.29
N SER A 168 -15.35 -4.90 22.20
CA SER A 168 -16.41 -4.53 23.13
C SER A 168 -17.69 -4.09 22.40
N PRO A 169 -18.88 -4.37 22.95
CA PRO A 169 -20.13 -3.82 22.43
C PRO A 169 -20.32 -2.33 22.75
N ILE A 170 -19.57 -1.77 23.71
CA ILE A 170 -19.66 -0.36 24.11
C ILE A 170 -18.28 0.32 24.25
N ASN A 171 -18.24 1.65 24.11
CA ASN A 171 -17.04 2.46 24.32
C ASN A 171 -16.90 2.81 25.81
N THR A 172 -15.93 2.23 26.51
CA THR A 172 -15.79 2.38 27.97
C THR A 172 -14.37 2.74 28.35
N LYS A 173 -14.14 3.78 29.14
CA LYS A 173 -12.79 4.20 29.57
C LYS A 173 -11.96 3.10 30.26
N SER A 174 -12.58 2.02 30.77
CA SER A 174 -11.91 0.84 31.30
C SER A 174 -12.81 -0.40 31.17
N THR A 175 -12.26 -1.53 30.71
CA THR A 175 -12.93 -2.84 30.65
C THR A 175 -13.20 -3.45 32.03
N TYR A 176 -12.61 -2.89 33.08
CA TYR A 176 -12.68 -3.40 34.45
C TYR A 176 -13.86 -2.87 35.27
N GLN A 177 -14.60 -1.87 34.76
CA GLN A 177 -15.58 -1.13 35.57
C GLN A 177 -17.03 -1.35 35.16
N THR A 178 -17.31 -2.06 34.05
CA THR A 178 -18.63 -1.98 33.41
C THR A 178 -19.46 -3.27 33.44
N ASN A 179 -19.00 -4.36 34.07
CA ASN A 179 -19.74 -5.64 34.15
C ASN A 179 -20.22 -6.18 32.77
N ILE A 180 -19.56 -5.73 31.69
CA ILE A 180 -19.92 -6.06 30.32
C ILE A 180 -18.89 -7.04 29.77
N PRO A 181 -19.35 -8.15 29.17
CA PRO A 181 -18.43 -9.14 28.66
C PRO A 181 -17.72 -8.64 27.39
N VAL A 182 -16.41 -8.87 27.32
CA VAL A 182 -15.56 -8.48 26.19
C VAL A 182 -14.61 -9.61 25.80
N TYR A 183 -14.15 -9.61 24.54
CA TYR A 183 -13.01 -10.44 24.14
C TYR A 183 -11.72 -9.66 24.30
N ASN A 184 -10.73 -10.27 24.94
CA ASN A 184 -9.36 -9.76 25.01
C ASN A 184 -8.43 -10.74 24.30
N LEU A 185 -7.62 -10.21 23.40
CA LEU A 185 -6.40 -10.84 22.93
C LEU A 185 -5.23 -10.17 23.64
N VAL A 186 -4.34 -10.98 24.21
CA VAL A 186 -3.05 -10.53 24.76
C VAL A 186 -1.93 -11.23 24.03
N ILE A 187 -1.01 -10.46 23.47
CA ILE A 187 0.15 -10.94 22.73
C ILE A 187 1.40 -10.63 23.54
N GLY A 188 2.18 -11.66 23.87
CA GLY A 188 3.42 -11.53 24.62
C GLY A 188 3.23 -11.14 26.10
N GLY A 189 2.16 -11.63 26.72
CA GLY A 189 1.94 -11.54 28.16
C GLY A 189 3.01 -12.31 28.95
N SER A 190 3.09 -12.02 30.26
CA SER A 190 4.05 -12.64 31.19
C SER A 190 5.50 -12.52 30.72
N CYS A 191 5.94 -11.29 30.38
CA CYS A 191 7.27 -11.03 29.81
C CYS A 191 7.52 -11.82 28.51
N ASN A 192 6.60 -11.73 27.55
CA ASN A 192 6.70 -12.39 26.25
C ASN A 192 6.64 -13.94 26.27
N SER A 193 6.31 -14.55 27.42
CA SER A 193 6.26 -16.01 27.54
C SER A 193 4.94 -16.64 27.10
N SER A 194 3.91 -15.82 26.83
CA SER A 194 2.59 -16.34 26.46
C SER A 194 1.80 -15.39 25.56
N SER A 195 0.92 -15.95 24.74
CA SER A 195 -0.20 -15.22 24.14
C SER A 195 -1.49 -15.97 24.40
N TYR A 196 -2.58 -15.24 24.64
CA TYR A 196 -3.87 -15.85 24.98
C TYR A 196 -5.05 -15.02 24.50
N ILE A 197 -6.14 -15.73 24.22
CA ILE A 197 -7.47 -15.15 23.98
C ILE A 197 -8.31 -15.45 25.23
N ARG A 198 -9.08 -14.47 25.70
CA ARG A 198 -10.02 -14.68 26.81
C ARG A 198 -11.30 -13.90 26.62
N ARG A 199 -12.38 -14.43 27.20
CA ARG A 199 -13.58 -13.65 27.51
C ARG A 199 -13.55 -13.28 28.99
N THR A 200 -13.78 -12.01 29.29
CA THR A 200 -13.81 -11.52 30.68
C THR A 200 -15.13 -10.82 30.96
N ASN A 201 -15.64 -10.99 32.18
CA ASN A 201 -16.67 -10.14 32.74
C ASN A 201 -16.22 -9.70 34.13
N ASN A 202 -15.90 -8.42 34.32
CA ASN A 202 -15.54 -7.83 35.61
C ASN A 202 -14.51 -8.65 36.41
N SER A 203 -13.31 -8.81 35.82
CA SER A 203 -12.16 -9.51 36.43
C SER A 203 -12.29 -11.04 36.55
N ASN A 204 -13.48 -11.61 36.39
CA ASN A 204 -13.67 -13.06 36.26
C ASN A 204 -13.41 -13.48 34.81
N ALA A 205 -12.23 -14.03 34.58
CA ALA A 205 -11.84 -14.57 33.29
C ALA A 205 -12.42 -15.98 33.10
N VAL A 206 -13.17 -16.18 32.03
CA VAL A 206 -13.43 -17.52 31.48
C VAL A 206 -12.28 -17.77 30.49
N LYS A 207 -11.16 -18.31 30.99
CA LYS A 207 -9.90 -18.50 30.22
C LYS A 207 -9.89 -19.89 29.60
N VAL A 208 -9.78 -20.02 28.27
CA VAL A 208 -9.32 -21.26 27.63
C VAL A 208 -8.74 -20.96 26.23
N VAL A 209 -7.43 -20.72 26.13
CA VAL A 209 -6.46 -21.18 25.11
C VAL A 209 -5.22 -20.28 25.29
N GLU A 210 -4.12 -20.89 25.69
CA GLU A 210 -2.81 -20.27 25.90
C GLU A 210 -1.80 -21.04 25.05
N SER A 211 -1.04 -20.34 24.21
CA SER A 211 0.12 -20.95 23.55
C SER A 211 1.37 -20.59 24.34
N SER A 212 2.12 -21.61 24.74
CA SER A 212 3.43 -21.50 25.40
C SER A 212 4.61 -21.60 24.42
N GLU A 213 4.36 -21.66 23.10
CA GLU A 213 5.43 -21.77 22.10
C GLU A 213 5.82 -20.40 21.51
N VAL A 214 7.01 -19.95 21.93
CA VAL A 214 8.10 -19.26 21.19
C VAL A 214 7.74 -18.03 20.33
N GLU A 215 8.35 -16.88 20.68
CA GLU A 215 8.41 -15.60 19.90
C GLU A 215 7.10 -14.80 19.75
N CYS A 216 6.38 -14.59 20.86
CA CYS A 216 5.11 -13.88 20.87
C CYS A 216 5.23 -12.36 20.55
N LEU A 217 6.35 -11.70 20.85
CA LEU A 217 6.62 -10.29 20.55
C LEU A 217 7.80 -10.12 19.61
N ALA A 218 7.67 -9.12 18.73
CA ALA A 218 8.78 -8.55 18.00
C ALA A 218 9.49 -7.52 18.90
N GLU A 219 10.52 -7.96 19.61
CA GLU A 219 11.16 -7.13 20.64
C GLU A 219 11.94 -5.93 20.07
N LYS A 220 12.16 -5.88 18.75
CA LYS A 220 12.96 -4.81 18.10
C LYS A 220 12.45 -4.34 16.73
N GLU A 221 11.45 -5.00 16.15
CA GLU A 221 11.02 -4.77 14.77
C GLU A 221 9.50 -4.74 14.62
N ARG A 222 9.02 -4.11 13.54
CA ARG A 222 7.58 -4.01 13.25
C ARG A 222 7.04 -5.36 12.78
N CYS A 223 6.01 -5.86 13.45
CA CYS A 223 5.30 -7.07 13.02
C CYS A 223 3.82 -6.81 12.76
N THR A 224 3.27 -7.53 11.79
CA THR A 224 1.83 -7.54 11.48
C THR A 224 1.13 -8.60 12.30
N TYR A 225 -0.02 -8.25 12.85
CA TYR A 225 -0.88 -9.10 13.64
C TYR A 225 -2.32 -8.98 13.16
N TRP A 226 -3.10 -10.04 13.34
CA TRP A 226 -4.52 -10.02 13.02
C TRP A 226 -5.34 -10.76 14.08
N PHE A 227 -6.53 -10.23 14.34
CA PHE A 227 -7.48 -10.79 15.29
C PHE A 227 -8.88 -10.81 14.66
N SER A 228 -9.52 -11.97 14.61
CA SER A 228 -10.84 -12.13 14.01
C SER A 228 -11.85 -12.79 14.94
N PHE A 229 -13.10 -12.39 14.76
CA PHE A 229 -14.28 -12.95 15.40
C PHE A 229 -15.35 -13.27 14.35
N ASP A 230 -15.85 -14.52 14.37
CA ASP A 230 -17.02 -14.96 13.62
C ASP A 230 -18.22 -15.04 14.58
N SER A 231 -19.22 -14.20 14.31
CA SER A 231 -20.43 -14.08 15.14
C SER A 231 -21.40 -15.25 15.00
N GLU A 232 -21.31 -16.03 13.91
CA GLU A 232 -22.19 -17.17 13.63
C GLU A 232 -21.60 -18.47 14.16
N SER A 233 -20.32 -18.73 13.88
CA SER A 233 -19.65 -19.98 14.28
C SER A 233 -19.02 -19.93 15.67
N GLY A 234 -18.86 -18.73 16.24
CA GLY A 234 -18.22 -18.51 17.54
C GLY A 234 -16.70 -18.56 17.51
N TRP A 235 -16.07 -18.68 16.34
CA TRP A 235 -14.61 -18.72 16.24
C TRP A 235 -13.97 -17.36 16.51
N VAL A 236 -13.12 -17.32 17.53
CA VAL A 236 -12.21 -16.23 17.88
C VAL A 236 -10.79 -16.69 17.55
N THR A 237 -10.09 -15.96 16.69
CA THR A 237 -8.80 -16.40 16.14
C THR A 237 -7.78 -15.28 16.05
N TYR A 238 -6.52 -15.62 16.32
CA TYR A 238 -5.39 -14.71 16.24
C TYR A 238 -4.24 -15.33 15.44
N GLY A 239 -3.51 -14.51 14.70
CA GLY A 239 -2.26 -14.89 14.07
C GLY A 239 -1.29 -13.73 13.85
N LYS A 240 -0.08 -14.11 13.45
CA LYS A 240 1.05 -13.22 13.13
C LYS A 240 1.34 -13.30 11.63
N GLY A 241 1.73 -12.19 11.03
CA GLY A 241 2.04 -12.07 9.60
C GLY A 241 0.84 -11.69 8.72
N THR A 242 1.05 -11.73 7.41
CA THR A 242 0.07 -11.29 6.40
C THR A 242 -0.88 -12.39 5.95
N ASP A 243 -0.58 -13.66 6.25
CA ASP A 243 -1.47 -14.77 5.99
C ASP A 243 -2.56 -14.84 7.06
N THR A 244 -3.75 -14.39 6.70
CA THR A 244 -4.89 -14.29 7.61
C THR A 244 -5.85 -15.50 7.52
N ARG A 245 -5.45 -16.58 6.82
CA ARG A 245 -6.30 -17.77 6.69
C ARG A 245 -6.49 -18.43 8.06
N PHE A 246 -7.69 -18.93 8.32
CA PHE A 246 -8.00 -19.67 9.56
C PHE A 246 -6.99 -20.80 9.83
N ALA A 247 -6.53 -21.50 8.78
CA ALA A 247 -5.52 -22.54 8.88
C ALA A 247 -4.20 -22.07 9.54
N LYS A 248 -3.83 -20.79 9.37
CA LYS A 248 -2.60 -20.17 9.89
C LYS A 248 -2.78 -19.40 11.19
N ALA A 249 -3.97 -19.46 11.80
CA ALA A 249 -4.14 -18.86 13.11
C ALA A 249 -3.24 -19.58 14.13
N LEU A 250 -2.51 -18.79 14.91
CA LEU A 250 -1.67 -19.25 16.01
C LEU A 250 -2.52 -19.64 17.22
N LEU A 251 -3.62 -18.92 17.44
CA LEU A 251 -4.60 -19.23 18.48
C LEU A 251 -5.99 -19.31 17.86
N LYS A 252 -6.73 -20.34 18.24
CA LYS A 252 -8.11 -20.59 17.82
C LYS A 252 -8.93 -20.99 19.03
N TRP A 253 -10.06 -20.34 19.21
CA TRP A 253 -11.00 -20.67 20.25
C TRP A 253 -12.41 -20.57 19.69
N GLN A 254 -13.24 -21.58 19.94
CA GLN A 254 -14.66 -21.52 19.63
C GLN A 254 -15.41 -21.20 20.93
N ASP A 255 -15.96 -19.99 21.02
CA ASP A 255 -16.79 -19.60 22.16
C ASP A 255 -18.15 -20.31 22.05
N PRO A 256 -18.53 -21.17 23.02
CA PRO A 256 -19.84 -21.82 23.01
C PRO A 256 -21.00 -20.85 23.20
N SER A 257 -20.74 -19.59 23.56
CA SER A 257 -21.75 -18.54 23.70
C SER A 257 -21.24 -17.19 23.17
N PRO A 258 -21.10 -17.03 21.84
CA PRO A 258 -20.43 -15.89 21.22
C PRO A 258 -21.01 -14.53 21.62
N LEU A 259 -20.14 -13.52 21.79
CA LEU A 259 -20.57 -12.16 22.06
C LEU A 259 -21.14 -11.49 20.81
N LEU A 260 -22.34 -10.93 20.94
CA LEU A 260 -23.01 -10.22 19.86
C LEU A 260 -22.78 -8.71 19.95
N ASN A 261 -22.99 -7.99 18.83
CA ASN A 261 -22.93 -6.53 18.76
C ASN A 261 -21.59 -5.90 19.17
N LEU A 262 -20.46 -6.57 18.92
CA LEU A 262 -19.13 -5.99 19.11
C LEU A 262 -18.94 -4.80 18.14
N ARG A 263 -18.74 -3.60 18.68
CA ARG A 263 -18.73 -2.33 17.92
C ARG A 263 -17.47 -1.51 18.13
N TYR A 264 -16.69 -1.81 19.16
CA TYR A 264 -15.54 -1.01 19.55
C TYR A 264 -14.31 -1.87 19.70
N ILE A 265 -13.17 -1.31 19.28
CA ILE A 265 -11.85 -1.92 19.43
C ILE A 265 -11.07 -1.08 20.43
N GLY A 266 -10.65 -1.70 21.54
CA GLY A 266 -9.70 -1.14 22.48
C GLY A 266 -8.30 -1.63 22.16
N LEU A 267 -7.33 -0.73 22.17
CA LEU A 267 -5.91 -1.06 22.02
C LEU A 267 -5.15 -0.56 23.26
N SER A 268 -4.34 -1.41 23.89
CA SER A 268 -3.55 -1.02 25.06
C SER A 268 -2.29 -1.86 25.25
N ASN A 269 -1.43 -1.39 26.15
CA ASN A 269 -0.22 -2.06 26.63
C ASN A 269 0.09 -1.57 28.06
N TYR A 270 -0.88 -1.67 28.96
CA TYR A 270 -0.80 -1.21 30.36
C TYR A 270 -0.09 0.12 30.62
N ASN A 271 1.24 0.09 30.85
CA ASN A 271 2.11 1.22 31.18
C ASN A 271 3.30 1.40 30.21
N TYR A 272 3.39 0.59 29.15
CA TYR A 272 4.48 0.65 28.18
C TYR A 272 4.06 1.35 26.89
N LYS A 273 5.01 2.07 26.30
CA LYS A 273 4.79 2.75 25.02
C LYS A 273 4.70 1.72 23.89
N ILE A 274 3.61 1.78 23.14
CA ILE A 274 3.40 0.96 21.94
C ILE A 274 3.09 1.84 20.74
N ASN A 275 3.63 1.46 19.59
CA ASN A 275 3.29 2.08 18.33
C ASN A 275 2.47 1.10 17.50
N PHE A 276 1.24 1.49 17.18
CA PHE A 276 0.41 0.77 16.24
C PHE A 276 0.43 1.47 14.87
N TYR A 277 0.52 0.69 13.81
CA TYR A 277 0.51 1.18 12.44
C TYR A 277 -0.50 0.39 11.61
N ASN A 278 -0.96 0.98 10.51
CA ASN A 278 -1.77 0.28 9.50
C ASN A 278 -3.00 -0.47 10.08
N ILE A 279 -3.61 0.11 11.12
CA ILE A 279 -4.79 -0.47 11.77
C ILE A 279 -5.96 -0.39 10.78
N ARG A 280 -6.56 -1.54 10.50
CA ARG A 280 -7.68 -1.67 9.58
C ARG A 280 -8.61 -2.79 10.00
N THR A 281 -9.88 -2.66 9.65
CA THR A 281 -10.87 -3.71 9.79
C THR A 281 -11.26 -4.26 8.42
N LEU A 282 -11.43 -5.57 8.32
CA LEU A 282 -11.98 -6.26 7.16
C LEU A 282 -13.27 -6.96 7.59
N ALA A 283 -14.36 -6.62 6.90
CA ALA A 283 -15.53 -7.46 6.85
C ALA A 283 -15.30 -8.54 5.79
N ILE A 284 -15.39 -9.81 6.16
CA ILE A 284 -15.13 -10.93 5.25
C ILE A 284 -16.43 -11.69 5.06
N THR A 285 -16.92 -11.77 3.82
CA THR A 285 -18.15 -12.49 3.49
C THR A 285 -17.95 -13.97 3.20
N ASN A 286 -16.72 -14.46 3.03
CA ASN A 286 -16.46 -15.88 2.72
C ASN A 286 -15.10 -16.36 3.25
N LEU A 287 -15.09 -16.89 4.46
CA LEU A 287 -14.08 -17.85 4.94
C LEU A 287 -14.84 -18.90 5.77
N ALA A 288 -15.50 -19.85 5.11
CA ALA A 288 -16.11 -20.96 5.83
C ALA A 288 -15.00 -21.78 6.53
N PRO A 289 -15.15 -22.14 7.82
CA PRO A 289 -14.28 -23.15 8.41
C PRO A 289 -14.51 -24.49 7.68
N PRO A 290 -13.48 -25.34 7.54
CA PRO A 290 -13.69 -26.68 7.01
C PRO A 290 -14.66 -27.44 7.93
N LEU A 291 -15.71 -28.01 7.34
CA LEU A 291 -16.61 -28.95 8.02
C LEU A 291 -15.78 -30.07 8.65
N ALA A 292 -16.06 -30.37 9.92
CA ALA A 292 -15.37 -31.40 10.67
C ALA A 292 -15.48 -32.74 9.94
N SER A 293 -14.35 -33.27 9.45
CA SER A 293 -14.26 -34.65 8.99
C SER A 293 -13.28 -35.41 9.87
N THR A 294 -13.83 -36.43 10.50
CA THR A 294 -13.14 -37.51 11.18
C THR A 294 -12.34 -38.33 10.16
N ALA A 295 -11.01 -38.49 10.32
CA ALA A 295 -10.29 -39.72 9.97
C ALA A 295 -8.78 -39.68 10.28
N SER A 296 -8.38 -40.69 11.07
CA SER A 296 -7.15 -41.46 11.17
C SER A 296 -5.79 -40.94 10.68
N ALA A 297 -4.82 -41.13 11.59
CA ALA A 297 -3.38 -41.14 11.38
C ALA A 297 -2.92 -42.05 10.21
N GLY A 298 -1.94 -41.57 9.44
CA GLY A 298 -1.18 -42.38 8.49
C GLY A 298 -0.32 -41.54 7.55
N ASP A 299 0.97 -41.84 7.54
CA ASP A 299 2.02 -41.45 6.57
C ASP A 299 2.52 -40.00 6.51
N LYS A 300 3.59 -39.78 7.30
CA LYS A 300 4.68 -38.87 6.97
C LYS A 300 5.39 -39.36 5.71
N ARG A 301 5.28 -38.62 4.61
CA ARG A 301 6.33 -38.56 3.59
C ARG A 301 6.61 -37.10 3.26
N ASP A 302 7.88 -36.73 3.38
CA ASP A 302 8.44 -35.45 3.04
C ASP A 302 8.08 -35.05 1.61
N LEU A 303 7.12 -34.14 1.47
CA LEU A 303 6.94 -33.36 0.24
C LEU A 303 7.66 -32.02 0.45
N VAL A 304 8.96 -32.02 0.16
CA VAL A 304 9.67 -30.78 -0.16
C VAL A 304 9.01 -30.22 -1.42
N CYS A 305 8.05 -29.32 -1.23
CA CYS A 305 7.36 -28.65 -2.32
C CYS A 305 8.34 -27.67 -2.98
N LYS A 306 9.06 -28.16 -3.99
CA LYS A 306 9.64 -27.33 -5.05
C LYS A 306 8.47 -26.66 -5.77
N THR A 307 8.01 -25.53 -5.24
CA THR A 307 6.99 -24.71 -5.90
C THR A 307 7.72 -23.85 -6.92
N SER A 308 7.30 -23.97 -8.18
CA SER A 308 7.82 -23.33 -9.40
C SER A 308 8.20 -21.86 -9.20
N ILE A 309 9.45 -21.49 -9.55
CA ILE A 309 10.05 -20.15 -9.41
C ILE A 309 9.93 -19.41 -10.75
N TYR A 310 8.72 -19.17 -11.23
CA TYR A 310 8.53 -18.38 -12.46
C TYR A 310 7.41 -17.37 -12.28
N ALA A 311 7.72 -16.09 -12.53
CA ALA A 311 6.76 -15.02 -12.26
C ALA A 311 5.69 -14.91 -13.33
N HIS A 312 4.47 -14.60 -12.91
CA HIS A 312 3.29 -14.44 -13.77
C HIS A 312 3.34 -13.19 -14.68
N ARG A 313 4.46 -12.45 -14.72
CA ARG A 313 4.63 -11.16 -15.42
C ARG A 313 4.61 -11.25 -16.94
N VAL A 314 4.84 -12.44 -17.51
CA VAL A 314 4.85 -12.67 -18.96
C VAL A 314 3.44 -12.63 -19.58
N SER A 315 2.38 -12.70 -18.75
CA SER A 315 0.98 -12.91 -19.21
C SER A 315 0.08 -11.67 -19.28
N ASP A 316 0.57 -10.45 -18.98
CA ASP A 316 -0.25 -9.24 -18.78
C ASP A 316 -0.73 -8.52 -20.08
N MET A 317 -0.76 -9.22 -21.23
CA MET A 317 -1.03 -8.62 -22.55
C MET A 317 -2.53 -8.38 -22.86
N ILE A 318 -3.44 -8.83 -22.00
CA ILE A 318 -4.90 -8.80 -22.23
C ILE A 318 -5.45 -7.35 -22.37
N GLU A 319 -4.72 -6.35 -21.86
CA GLU A 319 -5.19 -4.96 -21.75
C GLU A 319 -4.58 -3.98 -22.76
N GLU A 320 -3.85 -4.44 -23.79
CA GLU A 320 -3.32 -3.50 -24.79
C GLU A 320 -4.47 -2.83 -25.57
N PRO A 321 -4.51 -1.48 -25.65
CA PRO A 321 -5.67 -0.75 -26.16
C PRO A 321 -5.89 -0.88 -27.68
N ASN A 322 -5.04 -1.65 -28.38
CA ASN A 322 -5.11 -1.92 -29.83
C ASN A 322 -5.32 -0.68 -30.70
N ARG A 323 -4.75 0.46 -30.28
CA ARG A 323 -4.81 1.73 -31.01
C ARG A 323 -3.59 2.59 -30.70
N MET A 324 -3.36 3.58 -31.56
CA MET A 324 -2.35 4.59 -31.32
C MET A 324 -2.81 5.55 -30.21
N MET A 325 -1.88 5.91 -29.32
CA MET A 325 -2.09 6.86 -28.23
C MET A 325 -1.05 7.98 -28.31
N LEU A 326 -1.27 9.05 -27.55
CA LEU A 326 -0.26 10.09 -27.39
C LEU A 326 1.06 9.49 -26.85
N PRO A 327 2.23 9.99 -27.30
CA PRO A 327 3.52 9.55 -26.79
C PRO A 327 3.65 9.64 -25.27
N ILE A 328 4.57 8.86 -24.71
CA ILE A 328 4.94 8.97 -23.30
C ILE A 328 5.96 10.10 -23.16
N GLU A 329 5.53 11.21 -22.56
CA GLU A 329 6.31 12.46 -22.45
C GLU A 329 6.41 12.95 -21.00
N GLY A 330 7.25 13.95 -20.75
CA GLY A 330 7.39 14.64 -19.45
C GLY A 330 8.35 13.98 -18.46
N TYR A 331 8.56 12.67 -18.53
CA TYR A 331 9.51 11.98 -17.65
C TYR A 331 10.97 12.25 -18.03
N ALA A 332 11.28 12.42 -19.32
CA ALA A 332 12.66 12.63 -19.79
C ALA A 332 13.28 13.92 -19.24
N GLN A 333 12.44 14.93 -18.98
CA GLN A 333 12.80 16.23 -18.41
C GLN A 333 12.91 16.22 -16.88
N GLN A 334 12.53 15.12 -16.21
CA GLN A 334 12.68 15.02 -14.76
C GLN A 334 14.16 14.88 -14.36
N PRO A 335 14.53 15.38 -13.17
CA PRO A 335 15.86 15.14 -12.64
C PRO A 335 16.07 13.65 -12.38
N LEU A 336 17.30 13.18 -12.62
CA LEU A 336 17.72 11.87 -12.16
C LEU A 336 17.90 11.91 -10.63
N VAL A 337 17.23 11.02 -9.91
CA VAL A 337 17.19 10.99 -8.44
C VAL A 337 17.46 9.57 -7.91
N SER A 338 17.67 9.43 -6.59
CA SER A 338 17.76 8.11 -5.96
C SER A 338 16.43 7.35 -6.05
N LEU A 339 16.48 6.02 -5.92
CA LEU A 339 15.27 5.19 -6.04
C LEU A 339 14.22 5.54 -4.98
N GLU A 340 14.63 5.87 -3.76
CA GLU A 340 13.73 6.27 -2.67
C GLU A 340 12.98 7.57 -3.00
N LYS A 341 13.67 8.53 -3.64
CA LYS A 341 13.02 9.75 -4.13
C LYS A 341 12.12 9.48 -5.32
N ALA A 342 12.51 8.55 -6.19
CA ALA A 342 11.76 8.18 -7.38
C ALA A 342 10.43 7.50 -7.05
N ILE A 343 10.38 6.70 -5.97
CA ILE A 343 9.17 5.98 -5.53
C ILE A 343 8.30 6.80 -4.56
N ALA A 344 8.76 7.94 -4.05
CA ALA A 344 8.00 8.73 -3.08
C ALA A 344 6.57 9.08 -3.54
N PRO A 345 6.32 9.46 -4.83
CA PRO A 345 4.96 9.68 -5.32
C PRO A 345 4.13 8.40 -5.46
N LEU A 346 4.77 7.23 -5.48
CA LEU A 346 4.15 5.93 -5.72
C LEU A 346 3.72 5.21 -4.42
N ILE A 347 4.10 5.72 -3.24
CA ILE A 347 3.81 5.10 -1.93
C ILE A 347 2.31 4.81 -1.72
N PHE A 348 1.44 5.67 -2.23
CA PHE A 348 -0.02 5.51 -2.11
C PHE A 348 -0.66 4.80 -3.32
N ILE A 349 0.13 4.48 -4.34
CA ILE A 349 -0.33 3.86 -5.60
C ILE A 349 0.04 2.37 -5.60
N VAL A 350 1.26 2.05 -5.15
CA VAL A 350 1.80 0.68 -5.15
C VAL A 350 1.95 0.21 -3.70
N PRO A 351 1.18 -0.79 -3.26
CA PRO A 351 1.29 -1.34 -1.91
C PRO A 351 2.69 -1.87 -1.62
N ASP A 352 3.18 -1.66 -0.39
CA ASP A 352 4.46 -2.22 0.10
C ASP A 352 5.71 -1.81 -0.72
N ILE A 353 5.60 -0.76 -1.55
CA ILE A 353 6.69 -0.32 -2.44
C ILE A 353 7.95 0.09 -1.69
N GLU A 354 7.85 0.67 -0.49
CA GLU A 354 9.01 1.09 0.30
C GLU A 354 9.86 -0.11 0.73
N ARG A 355 9.24 -1.18 1.23
CA ARG A 355 9.96 -2.39 1.67
C ARG A 355 10.60 -3.10 0.49
N LYS A 356 9.89 -3.15 -0.64
CA LYS A 356 10.37 -3.78 -1.87
C LYS A 356 11.50 -2.96 -2.52
N THR A 357 11.43 -1.64 -2.41
CA THR A 357 12.52 -0.73 -2.78
C THR A 357 13.77 -1.00 -1.95
N TRP A 358 13.64 -1.14 -0.63
CA TRP A 358 14.76 -1.50 0.23
C TRP A 358 15.40 -2.82 -0.21
N LEU A 359 14.59 -3.85 -0.48
CA LEU A 359 15.10 -5.13 -0.98
C LEU A 359 15.83 -4.97 -2.33
N ALA A 360 15.31 -4.14 -3.24
CA ALA A 360 15.92 -3.91 -4.54
C ALA A 360 17.28 -3.22 -4.43
N ILE A 361 17.41 -2.25 -3.52
CA ILE A 361 18.67 -1.55 -3.23
C ILE A 361 19.70 -2.52 -2.63
N GLU A 362 19.28 -3.37 -1.69
CA GLU A 362 20.18 -4.36 -1.09
C GLU A 362 20.74 -5.35 -2.12
N ASN A 363 19.94 -5.71 -3.13
CA ASN A 363 20.36 -6.58 -4.24
C ASN A 363 21.09 -5.83 -5.37
N SER A 364 21.31 -4.52 -5.26
CA SER A 364 21.99 -3.71 -6.29
C SER A 364 23.26 -3.02 -5.78
N LYS A 365 23.87 -3.49 -4.68
CA LYS A 365 25.07 -2.88 -4.08
C LYS A 365 26.29 -2.90 -5.00
N THR A 366 26.41 -3.93 -5.84
CA THR A 366 27.49 -4.10 -6.81
C THR A 366 26.91 -4.39 -8.20
N PRO A 367 26.32 -3.36 -8.85
CA PRO A 367 25.62 -3.54 -10.12
C PRO A 367 26.60 -3.84 -11.28
N ALA A 368 26.17 -4.70 -12.20
CA ALA A 368 26.87 -4.96 -13.45
C ALA A 368 26.63 -3.86 -14.50
N ASP A 369 27.22 -4.02 -15.68
CA ASP A 369 26.86 -3.31 -16.91
C ASP A 369 26.98 -1.77 -16.85
N GLY A 370 27.79 -1.26 -15.92
CA GLY A 370 28.04 0.18 -15.74
C GLY A 370 26.85 0.96 -15.16
N LEU A 371 25.86 0.26 -14.60
CA LEU A 371 24.71 0.89 -13.95
C LEU A 371 25.09 1.42 -12.56
N THR A 372 24.43 2.48 -12.13
CA THR A 372 24.45 2.89 -10.72
C THR A 372 23.59 1.93 -9.89
N SER A 373 23.81 1.92 -8.57
CA SER A 373 22.99 1.11 -7.66
C SER A 373 21.51 1.44 -7.76
N GLY A 374 21.15 2.73 -7.93
CA GLY A 374 19.76 3.17 -8.09
C GLY A 374 19.12 2.73 -9.41
N GLU A 375 19.87 2.82 -10.52
CA GLU A 375 19.42 2.35 -11.83
C GLU A 375 19.17 0.83 -11.82
N SER A 376 20.14 0.05 -11.35
CA SER A 376 20.00 -1.41 -11.20
C SER A 376 18.84 -1.77 -10.26
N ALA A 377 18.75 -1.13 -9.09
CA ALA A 377 17.65 -1.35 -8.15
C ALA A 377 16.29 -1.06 -8.77
N SER A 378 16.16 -0.04 -9.62
CA SER A 378 14.89 0.27 -10.27
C SER A 378 14.42 -0.85 -11.20
N ILE A 379 15.34 -1.51 -11.91
CA ILE A 379 15.07 -2.65 -12.79
C ILE A 379 14.75 -3.90 -11.95
N ILE A 380 15.52 -4.15 -10.87
CA ILE A 380 15.22 -5.26 -9.95
C ILE A 380 13.82 -5.06 -9.36
N LEU A 381 13.49 -3.86 -8.90
CA LEU A 381 12.17 -3.54 -8.33
C LEU A 381 11.03 -3.80 -9.32
N TYR A 382 11.24 -3.49 -10.60
CA TYR A 382 10.29 -3.81 -11.65
C TYR A 382 10.13 -5.34 -11.82
N SER A 383 11.23 -6.09 -11.81
CA SER A 383 11.19 -7.56 -11.98
C SER A 383 10.56 -8.32 -10.80
N MET A 384 10.46 -7.69 -9.63
CA MET A 384 9.93 -8.35 -8.42
C MET A 384 8.43 -8.64 -8.52
N GLU A 385 8.03 -9.81 -8.04
CA GLU A 385 6.62 -10.15 -7.81
C GLU A 385 6.25 -10.01 -6.31
N TRP A 386 5.04 -9.49 -6.07
CA TRP A 386 4.45 -9.41 -4.74
C TRP A 386 3.67 -10.69 -4.46
N SER A 387 3.20 -10.88 -3.22
CA SER A 387 2.37 -12.05 -2.90
C SER A 387 1.06 -12.09 -3.69
N LYS A 388 0.58 -10.93 -4.14
CA LYS A 388 -0.50 -10.80 -5.11
C LYS A 388 0.03 -10.07 -6.32
N LYS A 389 -0.16 -10.66 -7.48
CA LYS A 389 0.30 -10.12 -8.77
C LYS A 389 -0.18 -8.69 -8.99
N GLU A 390 -1.45 -8.44 -8.72
CA GLU A 390 -2.15 -7.18 -9.02
C GLU A 390 -1.65 -6.01 -8.16
N GLU A 391 -0.96 -6.31 -7.05
CA GLU A 391 -0.35 -5.33 -6.16
C GLU A 391 1.13 -5.05 -6.52
N SER A 392 1.71 -5.80 -7.48
CA SER A 392 3.11 -5.66 -7.89
C SER A 392 3.36 -4.38 -8.69
N LEU A 393 4.55 -3.80 -8.54
CA LEU A 393 4.91 -2.56 -9.23
C LEU A 393 4.76 -2.68 -10.76
N TYR A 394 5.28 -3.76 -11.36
CA TYR A 394 5.21 -3.94 -12.81
C TYR A 394 3.77 -3.99 -13.32
N TYR A 395 2.87 -4.64 -12.56
CA TYR A 395 1.48 -4.83 -12.96
C TYR A 395 0.76 -3.47 -12.97
N ILE A 396 0.91 -2.69 -11.91
CA ILE A 396 0.28 -1.37 -11.78
C ILE A 396 0.88 -0.38 -12.79
N LEU A 397 2.21 -0.40 -12.98
CA LEU A 397 2.88 0.45 -13.95
C LEU A 397 2.42 0.14 -15.38
N ASN A 398 2.44 -1.13 -15.79
CA ASN A 398 2.02 -1.53 -17.13
C ASN A 398 0.54 -1.24 -17.38
N SER A 399 -0.34 -1.48 -16.39
CA SER A 399 -1.74 -1.07 -16.48
C SER A 399 -1.87 0.46 -16.65
N THR A 400 -1.05 1.25 -15.96
CA THR A 400 -1.05 2.71 -16.10
C THR A 400 -0.53 3.17 -17.48
N LEU A 401 0.51 2.53 -18.01
CA LEU A 401 1.08 2.82 -19.33
C LEU A 401 0.09 2.53 -20.48
N ARG A 402 -0.79 1.54 -20.29
CA ARG A 402 -1.86 1.18 -21.24
C ARG A 402 -3.08 2.13 -21.19
N LYS A 403 -3.19 2.99 -20.18
CA LYS A 403 -4.28 3.97 -20.08
C LYS A 403 -4.08 5.14 -21.04
N GLU A 404 -5.18 5.55 -21.67
CA GLU A 404 -5.23 6.70 -22.58
C GLU A 404 -4.95 8.03 -21.87
N LYS A 405 -5.41 8.16 -20.62
CA LYS A 405 -5.20 9.37 -19.81
C LYS A 405 -3.75 9.46 -19.33
N ARG A 406 -2.90 10.13 -20.12
CA ARG A 406 -1.46 10.27 -19.87
C ARG A 406 -1.11 10.98 -18.57
N ASP A 407 -1.98 11.84 -18.04
CA ASP A 407 -1.76 12.50 -16.74
C ASP A 407 -1.59 11.50 -15.57
N LEU A 408 -2.16 10.30 -15.69
CA LEU A 408 -2.01 9.24 -14.69
C LEU A 408 -0.56 8.74 -14.56
N LEU A 409 0.29 9.02 -15.55
CA LEU A 409 1.72 8.69 -15.50
C LEU A 409 2.56 9.69 -14.73
N GLN A 410 2.03 10.89 -14.38
CA GLN A 410 2.83 11.91 -13.69
C GLN A 410 3.51 11.41 -12.40
N PRO A 411 2.84 10.65 -11.50
CA PRO A 411 3.51 10.09 -10.31
C PRO A 411 4.67 9.15 -10.64
N TRP A 412 4.68 8.55 -11.83
CA TRP A 412 5.67 7.58 -12.29
C TRP A 412 6.88 8.23 -12.96
N PHE A 413 6.86 9.53 -13.26
CA PHE A 413 7.89 10.14 -14.09
C PHE A 413 9.30 10.06 -13.51
N LEU A 414 9.48 10.23 -12.19
CA LEU A 414 10.80 10.07 -11.56
C LEU A 414 11.30 8.62 -11.63
N TYR A 415 10.41 7.66 -11.41
CA TYR A 415 10.71 6.24 -11.52
C TYR A 415 11.04 5.83 -12.96
N LEU A 416 10.22 6.26 -13.93
CA LEU A 416 10.44 6.02 -15.35
C LEU A 416 11.75 6.66 -15.84
N LYS A 417 12.08 7.89 -15.38
CA LYS A 417 13.36 8.52 -15.70
C LYS A 417 14.52 7.65 -15.21
N LEU A 418 14.50 7.22 -13.96
CA LEU A 418 15.57 6.39 -13.38
C LEU A 418 15.71 5.04 -14.10
N MET A 419 14.60 4.32 -14.28
CA MET A 419 14.60 2.99 -14.88
C MET A 419 14.97 3.02 -16.36
N LEU A 420 14.42 3.95 -17.14
CA LEU A 420 14.74 4.06 -18.57
C LEU A 420 16.17 4.56 -18.80
N THR A 421 16.71 5.42 -17.94
CA THR A 421 18.14 5.80 -18.00
C THR A 421 19.03 4.58 -17.75
N GLY A 422 18.70 3.73 -16.77
CA GLY A 422 19.41 2.46 -16.52
C GLY A 422 19.34 1.51 -17.73
N LEU A 423 18.14 1.25 -18.25
CA LEU A 423 17.93 0.38 -19.41
C LEU A 423 18.57 0.94 -20.69
N GLY A 424 18.69 2.26 -20.82
CA GLY A 424 19.35 2.93 -21.94
C GLY A 424 20.85 2.63 -22.02
N LYS A 425 21.50 2.32 -20.90
CA LYS A 425 22.93 1.94 -20.84
C LYS A 425 23.18 0.48 -21.26
N LEU A 426 22.17 -0.37 -21.14
CA LEU A 426 22.29 -1.78 -21.53
C LEU A 426 22.35 -1.92 -23.06
N PRO A 427 23.16 -2.84 -23.60
CA PRO A 427 23.22 -3.06 -25.05
C PRO A 427 21.87 -3.55 -25.57
N SER A 428 21.48 -3.07 -26.75
CA SER A 428 20.29 -3.58 -27.46
C SER A 428 20.63 -4.87 -28.19
N ILE A 429 19.77 -5.89 -28.09
CA ILE A 429 19.92 -7.13 -28.84
C ILE A 429 19.16 -7.04 -30.16
N ILE A 430 19.91 -7.04 -31.26
CA ILE A 430 19.40 -6.90 -32.64
C ILE A 430 19.41 -8.26 -33.34
N GLY A 431 18.36 -8.54 -34.13
CA GLY A 431 18.31 -9.69 -35.04
C GLY A 431 18.13 -11.04 -34.36
N ARG A 432 17.76 -11.06 -33.07
CA ARG A 432 17.41 -12.27 -32.32
C ARG A 432 15.91 -12.37 -32.14
N THR A 433 15.38 -13.59 -32.22
CA THR A 433 13.98 -13.88 -31.91
C THR A 433 13.81 -14.15 -30.41
N PHE A 434 12.85 -13.46 -29.81
CA PHE A 434 12.40 -13.69 -28.43
C PHE A 434 10.97 -14.18 -28.39
N PHE A 435 10.63 -14.86 -27.30
CA PHE A 435 9.35 -15.51 -27.15
C PHE A 435 8.57 -14.94 -25.98
N ARG A 436 7.26 -14.78 -26.17
CA ARG A 436 6.32 -14.40 -25.11
C ARG A 436 5.07 -15.26 -25.19
N GLY A 437 4.78 -15.97 -24.12
CA GLY A 437 3.57 -16.78 -23.97
C GLY A 437 2.47 -16.00 -23.25
N VAL A 438 1.24 -16.10 -23.75
CA VAL A 438 0.06 -15.55 -23.08
C VAL A 438 -1.11 -16.54 -23.14
N LYS A 439 -1.97 -16.52 -22.11
CA LYS A 439 -3.23 -17.28 -22.12
C LYS A 439 -4.29 -16.48 -22.87
N GLY A 440 -5.05 -17.15 -23.74
CA GLY A 440 -6.06 -16.55 -24.61
C GLY A 440 -5.71 -16.58 -26.10
N ASP A 441 -6.73 -16.31 -26.93
CA ASP A 441 -6.63 -16.16 -28.38
C ASP A 441 -6.53 -14.66 -28.72
N PHE A 442 -5.40 -14.26 -29.30
CA PHE A 442 -5.16 -12.90 -29.76
C PHE A 442 -5.08 -12.78 -31.28
N SER A 443 -5.33 -13.86 -32.03
CA SER A 443 -5.22 -13.88 -33.49
C SER A 443 -5.99 -12.75 -34.16
N LYS A 444 -7.20 -12.46 -33.66
CA LYS A 444 -8.08 -11.39 -34.16
C LYS A 444 -7.48 -9.99 -34.00
N ASN A 445 -6.76 -9.74 -32.91
CA ASN A 445 -6.16 -8.43 -32.62
C ASN A 445 -4.90 -8.14 -33.45
N TYR A 446 -4.26 -9.19 -33.98
CA TYR A 446 -2.94 -9.10 -34.61
C TYR A 446 -2.97 -9.50 -36.08
N GLN A 447 -3.84 -8.92 -36.91
CA GLN A 447 -3.90 -9.29 -38.34
C GLN A 447 -2.57 -8.99 -39.07
N GLN A 448 -2.18 -9.88 -39.98
CA GLN A 448 -0.95 -9.72 -40.75
C GLN A 448 -0.91 -8.38 -41.50
N GLY A 449 0.25 -7.73 -41.49
CA GLY A 449 0.47 -6.39 -42.06
C GLY A 449 0.05 -5.24 -41.12
N ASN A 450 -0.64 -5.50 -40.01
CA ASN A 450 -0.97 -4.45 -39.05
C ASN A 450 0.26 -4.00 -38.28
N LYS A 451 0.32 -2.70 -38.02
CA LYS A 451 1.23 -2.12 -37.03
C LYS A 451 0.54 -2.01 -35.68
N ILE A 452 1.18 -2.54 -34.66
CA ILE A 452 0.72 -2.54 -33.27
C ILE A 452 1.76 -1.92 -32.36
N VAL A 453 1.33 -1.41 -31.21
CA VAL A 453 2.22 -0.81 -30.21
C VAL A 453 1.96 -1.49 -28.88
N TRP A 454 3.02 -1.96 -28.23
CA TRP A 454 2.95 -2.42 -26.85
C TRP A 454 3.30 -1.27 -25.93
N TRP A 455 2.28 -0.76 -25.22
CA TRP A 455 2.42 0.44 -24.40
C TRP A 455 3.05 0.16 -23.04
N GLY A 456 2.83 -1.02 -22.47
CA GLY A 456 3.53 -1.49 -21.29
C GLY A 456 4.97 -1.96 -21.60
N PHE A 457 5.76 -2.15 -20.55
CA PHE A 457 6.99 -2.94 -20.66
C PHE A 457 6.62 -4.41 -20.91
N SER A 458 7.35 -5.08 -21.79
CA SER A 458 7.06 -6.47 -22.15
C SER A 458 8.24 -7.38 -21.83
N SER A 459 8.09 -8.18 -20.77
CA SER A 459 9.00 -9.28 -20.45
C SER A 459 8.83 -10.45 -21.43
N CYS A 460 9.95 -10.96 -21.92
CA CYS A 460 10.08 -12.04 -22.89
C CYS A 460 11.21 -12.97 -22.45
N THR A 461 11.27 -14.15 -23.05
CA THR A 461 12.37 -15.11 -22.83
C THR A 461 13.07 -15.42 -24.14
N SER A 462 14.38 -15.69 -24.05
CA SER A 462 15.19 -16.20 -25.17
C SER A 462 15.24 -17.73 -25.23
N THR A 463 14.63 -18.42 -24.26
CA THR A 463 14.70 -19.87 -24.11
C THR A 463 13.34 -20.50 -24.32
N ILE A 464 13.19 -21.28 -25.39
CA ILE A 464 11.90 -21.89 -25.75
C ILE A 464 11.38 -22.88 -24.68
N ASN A 465 12.28 -23.57 -23.97
CA ASN A 465 11.92 -24.56 -22.95
C ASN A 465 11.16 -23.95 -21.77
N VAL A 466 11.39 -22.66 -21.48
CA VAL A 466 10.69 -21.92 -20.42
C VAL A 466 9.20 -21.79 -20.73
N LEU A 467 8.81 -21.84 -22.02
CA LEU A 467 7.39 -21.77 -22.42
C LEU A 467 6.58 -23.01 -22.00
N GLU A 468 7.20 -24.15 -21.71
CA GLU A 468 6.46 -25.33 -21.28
C GLU A 468 5.76 -25.16 -19.92
N GLN A 469 6.18 -24.16 -19.15
CA GLN A 469 5.65 -23.88 -17.82
C GLN A 469 4.27 -23.26 -17.89
N GLU A 470 3.38 -23.72 -17.01
CA GLU A 470 1.96 -23.40 -17.08
C GLU A 470 1.67 -21.92 -16.81
N GLU A 471 2.55 -21.26 -16.04
CA GLU A 471 2.51 -19.84 -15.70
C GLU A 471 2.88 -18.91 -16.87
N ILE A 472 3.53 -19.43 -17.92
CA ILE A 472 4.02 -18.66 -19.07
C ILE A 472 3.19 -18.94 -20.33
N LEU A 473 3.33 -20.13 -20.92
CA LEU A 473 2.49 -20.57 -22.04
C LEU A 473 1.74 -21.85 -21.67
N GLY A 474 2.46 -22.82 -21.12
CA GLY A 474 1.90 -24.08 -20.66
C GLY A 474 1.44 -25.00 -21.79
N LYS A 475 0.87 -26.14 -21.41
CA LYS A 475 0.40 -27.16 -22.36
C LYS A 475 -1.12 -27.17 -22.50
N THR A 476 -1.84 -26.49 -21.60
CA THR A 476 -3.30 -26.52 -21.53
C THR A 476 -3.96 -25.17 -21.80
N GLY A 477 -5.25 -25.21 -22.17
CA GLY A 477 -6.06 -24.03 -22.47
C GLY A 477 -5.76 -23.38 -23.82
N VAL A 478 -6.59 -22.37 -24.14
CA VAL A 478 -6.38 -21.48 -25.28
C VAL A 478 -5.20 -20.57 -24.98
N ARG A 479 -4.24 -20.49 -25.91
CA ARG A 479 -2.98 -19.77 -25.69
C ARG A 479 -2.37 -19.25 -26.98
N THR A 480 -1.62 -18.17 -26.84
CA THR A 480 -0.93 -17.50 -27.95
C THR A 480 0.56 -17.37 -27.62
N LEU A 481 1.41 -17.75 -28.58
CA LEU A 481 2.85 -17.57 -28.54
C LEU A 481 3.26 -16.47 -29.52
N PHE A 482 3.91 -15.42 -29.01
CA PHE A 482 4.56 -14.41 -29.83
C PHE A 482 6.01 -14.82 -30.10
N ALA A 483 6.40 -14.82 -31.36
CA ALA A 483 7.80 -14.90 -31.80
C ALA A 483 8.19 -13.52 -32.35
N ILE A 484 9.15 -12.87 -31.71
CA ILE A 484 9.40 -11.44 -31.86
C ILE A 484 10.83 -11.21 -32.34
N GLU A 485 11.01 -10.68 -33.54
CA GLU A 485 12.31 -10.22 -34.02
C GLU A 485 12.59 -8.82 -33.45
N SER A 486 13.65 -8.72 -32.64
CA SER A 486 14.00 -7.52 -31.87
C SER A 486 15.02 -6.62 -32.57
N LYS A 487 14.91 -5.32 -32.31
CA LYS A 487 15.94 -4.29 -32.55
C LYS A 487 16.38 -3.59 -31.26
N SER A 488 15.54 -3.54 -30.23
CA SER A 488 15.82 -2.75 -29.02
C SER A 488 15.72 -3.50 -27.68
N ALA A 489 15.43 -4.80 -27.70
CA ALA A 489 15.28 -5.58 -26.46
C ALA A 489 16.53 -5.52 -25.57
N LYS A 490 16.29 -5.44 -24.25
CA LYS A 490 17.33 -5.34 -23.23
C LYS A 490 17.43 -6.64 -22.45
N ASP A 491 18.64 -7.14 -22.30
CA ASP A 491 18.94 -8.24 -21.38
C ASP A 491 19.06 -7.68 -19.97
N ILE A 492 18.15 -8.09 -19.07
CA ILE A 492 18.13 -7.60 -17.69
C ILE A 492 18.48 -8.68 -16.68
N ARG A 493 19.11 -9.78 -17.11
CA ARG A 493 19.41 -10.93 -16.25
C ARG A 493 20.23 -10.58 -15.01
N HIS A 494 21.22 -9.70 -15.16
CA HIS A 494 22.06 -9.23 -14.05
C HIS A 494 21.37 -8.18 -13.16
N HIS A 495 20.17 -7.74 -13.56
CA HIS A 495 19.40 -6.69 -12.91
C HIS A 495 17.96 -7.14 -12.62
N SER A 496 17.74 -8.45 -12.54
CA SER A 496 16.46 -9.07 -12.20
C SER A 496 16.61 -9.81 -10.87
N ILE A 497 15.54 -9.86 -10.07
CA ILE A 497 15.51 -10.68 -8.86
C ILE A 497 15.46 -12.18 -9.18
N TYR A 498 15.20 -12.53 -10.45
CA TYR A 498 15.14 -13.90 -10.97
C TYR A 498 16.12 -14.08 -12.15
N PRO A 499 17.44 -14.12 -11.91
CA PRO A 499 18.45 -14.18 -12.98
C PRO A 499 18.32 -15.42 -13.88
N ASP A 500 17.83 -16.53 -13.32
CA ASP A 500 17.67 -17.81 -14.04
C ASP A 500 16.57 -17.79 -15.12
N GLU A 501 15.68 -16.78 -15.11
CA GLU A 501 14.59 -16.67 -16.09
C GLU A 501 15.07 -16.17 -17.46
N ASN A 502 16.34 -15.81 -17.57
CA ASN A 502 16.93 -15.21 -18.76
C ASN A 502 16.10 -14.05 -19.33
N GLU A 503 15.63 -13.16 -18.43
CA GLU A 503 14.62 -12.16 -18.76
C GLU A 503 15.14 -11.12 -19.77
N ILE A 504 14.35 -10.97 -20.84
CA ILE A 504 14.53 -9.97 -21.88
C ILE A 504 13.38 -8.99 -21.80
N LEU A 505 13.67 -7.70 -21.77
CA LEU A 505 12.69 -6.64 -21.58
C LEU A 505 12.62 -5.74 -22.81
N PHE A 506 11.41 -5.60 -23.37
CA PHE A 506 11.09 -4.52 -24.31
C PHE A 506 10.61 -3.29 -23.55
N LEU A 507 11.05 -2.12 -24.00
CA LEU A 507 10.67 -0.82 -23.45
C LEU A 507 9.20 -0.47 -23.79
N PRO A 508 8.54 0.42 -23.03
CA PRO A 508 7.13 0.76 -23.24
C PRO A 508 6.93 1.63 -24.47
N ALA A 509 5.83 1.44 -25.20
CA ALA A 509 5.56 2.08 -26.49
C ALA A 509 6.51 1.60 -27.62
N THR A 510 6.85 0.31 -27.64
CA THR A 510 7.58 -0.31 -28.76
C THR A 510 6.60 -0.69 -29.88
N GLN A 511 6.91 -0.34 -31.12
CA GLN A 511 6.08 -0.63 -32.30
C GLN A 511 6.53 -1.92 -32.99
N PHE A 512 5.56 -2.75 -33.37
CA PHE A 512 5.77 -3.98 -34.11
C PHE A 512 4.87 -4.02 -35.36
N GLU A 513 5.33 -4.73 -36.37
CA GLU A 513 4.52 -5.17 -37.50
C GLU A 513 4.22 -6.66 -37.35
N VAL A 514 2.98 -7.05 -37.63
CA VAL A 514 2.61 -8.47 -37.65
C VAL A 514 3.02 -9.09 -38.98
N ILE A 515 4.03 -9.95 -38.93
CA ILE A 515 4.58 -10.60 -40.12
C ILE A 515 3.73 -11.80 -40.55
N GLY A 516 3.13 -12.51 -39.60
CA GLY A 516 2.32 -13.68 -39.90
C GLY A 516 1.65 -14.27 -38.67
N GLN A 517 0.69 -15.15 -38.94
CA GLN A 517 0.01 -15.94 -37.93
C GLN A 517 -0.05 -17.40 -38.35
N TYR A 518 -0.01 -18.31 -37.38
CA TYR A 518 -0.17 -19.73 -37.61
C TYR A 518 -0.93 -20.38 -36.45
N GLN A 519 -1.92 -21.23 -36.74
CA GLN A 519 -2.69 -21.96 -35.75
C GLN A 519 -2.35 -23.46 -35.84
N PRO A 520 -1.31 -23.95 -35.13
CA PRO A 520 -0.90 -25.37 -35.19
C PRO A 520 -1.96 -26.33 -34.64
N SER A 521 -2.85 -25.85 -33.75
CA SER A 521 -3.95 -26.65 -33.21
C SER A 521 -5.10 -25.75 -32.76
N LYS A 522 -6.27 -26.34 -32.51
CA LYS A 522 -7.51 -25.60 -32.16
C LYS A 522 -7.31 -24.54 -31.06
N ASN A 523 -6.45 -24.80 -30.08
CA ASN A 523 -6.26 -23.94 -28.91
C ASN A 523 -4.89 -23.23 -28.87
N VAL A 524 -4.09 -23.32 -29.93
CA VAL A 524 -2.73 -22.76 -29.95
C VAL A 524 -2.58 -21.85 -31.14
N PHE A 525 -2.19 -20.61 -30.87
CA PHE A 525 -1.92 -19.59 -31.87
C PHE A 525 -0.46 -19.16 -31.78
N ILE A 526 0.17 -18.93 -32.93
CA ILE A 526 1.52 -18.39 -33.05
C ILE A 526 1.41 -17.11 -33.86
N ILE A 527 1.98 -16.02 -33.34
CA ILE A 527 2.00 -14.72 -33.99
C ILE A 527 3.46 -14.28 -34.13
N GLN A 528 3.86 -13.96 -35.35
CA GLN A 528 5.18 -13.44 -35.65
C GLN A 528 5.15 -11.92 -35.70
N LEU A 529 6.02 -11.29 -34.91
CA LEU A 529 6.18 -9.85 -34.82
C LEU A 529 7.59 -9.46 -35.24
N GLN A 530 7.71 -8.35 -35.95
CA GLN A 530 8.98 -7.69 -36.22
C GLN A 530 8.96 -6.29 -35.64
N GLU A 531 9.98 -5.93 -34.88
CA GLU A 531 10.12 -4.58 -34.34
C GLU A 531 10.38 -3.56 -35.47
N THR A 532 9.59 -2.48 -35.47
CA THR A 532 9.64 -1.42 -36.48
C THR A 532 9.82 -0.05 -35.81
N GLU A 533 10.44 0.87 -36.54
CA GLU A 533 10.57 2.24 -36.07
C GLU A 533 9.29 3.03 -36.38
N PRO A 534 8.69 3.70 -35.38
CA PRO A 534 7.53 4.54 -35.62
C PRO A 534 7.93 5.82 -36.38
N LEU A 535 6.99 6.40 -37.12
CA LEU A 535 7.20 7.66 -37.88
C LEU A 535 7.60 8.82 -36.95
N TYR A 536 7.05 8.83 -35.73
CA TYR A 536 7.39 9.77 -34.67
C TYR A 536 7.73 8.99 -33.40
N PRO A 537 8.68 9.48 -32.57
CA PRO A 537 9.00 8.84 -31.31
C PRO A 537 7.77 8.72 -30.41
N LEU A 538 7.43 7.49 -30.01
CA LEU A 538 6.29 7.22 -29.12
C LEU A 538 6.66 7.37 -27.63
N ARG A 539 7.93 7.68 -27.36
CA ARG A 539 8.54 7.81 -26.05
C ARG A 539 9.76 8.72 -26.16
N HIS A 540 9.93 9.67 -25.23
CA HIS A 540 11.09 10.57 -25.25
C HIS A 540 12.42 9.86 -24.91
N PRO A 541 13.53 10.15 -25.62
CA PRO A 541 14.84 9.61 -25.24
C PRO A 541 15.28 10.16 -23.87
N VAL A 542 16.06 9.37 -23.13
CA VAL A 542 16.50 9.68 -21.75
C VAL A 542 17.98 9.90 -21.61
#